data_AF-A0A353VZ10-F1
#
_entry.id   AF-A0A353VZ10-F1
#
_cell.length_a   1.000
_cell.length_b   1.000
_cell.length_c   1.000
_cell.angle_alpha   90.00
_cell.angle_beta   90.00
_cell.angle_gamma   90.00
#
_symmetry.space_group_name_H-M   'P 1'
#
loop_
_entity.id
_entity.type
_entity.pdbx_description
1 polymer ?
#
loop_
_entity_poly.entity_id
_entity_poly.type
_entity_poly.pdbx_seq_one_letter_code
_entity_poly.pdbx_strand_id
1 'polypeptide(L)'
;IPIHMHIHETDDEIKQSLKQYGKRPLKRLSELGLLNSRLIAVHMTQLEQYEIEELKKTKVHVAHCPESNLKLASGFCPVGKLHMSNINVCIGTDGAASNNDLDMLGEMRTSAILSKGVANDCTCSDAHTSLKMATLNGARALGLSKEIGSLKKGKQADIVAIDLNQIETIPLYEPLSQIVYAADRRQISNVWVAGKRLLKDRKLTTLKYDELIENTKLWEKKINNNA
;
A
#
# COMPACT_ATOMS: atom_id res chain seq x y z
N ILE A 1 -9.79 -14.52 10.96
CA ILE A 1 -9.64 -13.05 11.07
C ILE A 1 -8.15 -12.72 10.87
N PRO A 2 -7.79 -11.72 10.04
CA PRO A 2 -6.42 -11.23 9.89
C PRO A 2 -5.92 -10.50 11.15
N ILE A 3 -4.60 -10.45 11.33
CA ILE A 3 -3.91 -9.63 12.34
C ILE A 3 -3.13 -8.55 11.58
N HIS A 4 -3.35 -7.28 11.92
CA HIS A 4 -2.75 -6.14 11.23
C HIS A 4 -1.92 -5.34 12.23
N MET A 5 -0.62 -5.18 12.00
CA MET A 5 0.31 -4.64 12.99
C MET A 5 1.50 -3.93 12.33
N HIS A 6 1.87 -2.75 12.84
CA HIS A 6 3.15 -2.10 12.54
C HIS A 6 4.29 -2.91 13.15
N ILE A 7 5.24 -3.33 12.32
CA ILE A 7 6.36 -4.18 12.73
C ILE A 7 7.60 -3.74 11.95
N HIS A 8 8.74 -3.60 12.65
CA HIS A 8 10.03 -3.27 12.04
C HIS A 8 9.97 -1.98 11.21
N GLU A 9 9.28 -0.99 11.75
CA GLU A 9 9.13 0.31 11.11
C GLU A 9 10.40 1.15 11.24
N THR A 10 11.07 1.09 12.40
CA THR A 10 12.23 1.95 12.69
C THR A 10 13.38 1.19 13.35
N ASP A 11 14.61 1.64 13.15
CA ASP A 11 15.79 1.11 13.84
C ASP A 11 15.67 1.28 15.37
N ASP A 12 15.00 2.33 15.84
CA ASP A 12 14.76 2.54 17.27
C ASP A 12 13.80 1.50 17.87
N GLU A 13 12.76 1.06 17.14
CA GLU A 13 11.91 -0.07 17.55
C GLU A 13 12.76 -1.34 17.76
N ILE A 14 13.67 -1.63 16.82
CA ILE A 14 14.58 -2.77 16.90
C ILE A 14 15.45 -2.68 18.16
N LYS A 15 16.13 -1.54 18.37
CA LYS A 15 16.98 -1.31 19.54
C LYS A 15 16.21 -1.44 20.86
N GLN A 16 15.01 -0.86 20.93
CA GLN A 16 14.18 -0.95 22.13
C GLN A 16 13.75 -2.39 22.42
N SER A 17 13.32 -3.14 21.40
CA SER A 17 12.96 -4.55 21.57
C SER A 17 14.14 -5.42 21.99
N LEU A 18 15.33 -5.19 21.43
CA LEU A 18 16.56 -5.86 21.84
C LEU A 18 16.91 -5.55 23.30
N LYS A 19 16.82 -4.27 23.71
CA LYS A 19 17.08 -3.85 25.09
C LYS A 19 16.09 -4.45 26.09
N GLN A 20 14.80 -4.50 25.76
CA GLN A 20 13.76 -4.93 26.69
C GLN A 20 13.57 -6.46 26.71
N TYR A 21 13.66 -7.12 25.55
CA TYR A 21 13.29 -8.52 25.39
C TYR A 21 14.45 -9.42 24.92
N GLY A 22 15.63 -8.86 24.64
CA GLY A 22 16.78 -9.60 24.14
C GLY A 22 16.62 -10.14 22.72
N LYS A 23 15.61 -9.69 21.97
CA LYS A 23 15.27 -10.20 20.63
C LYS A 23 14.57 -9.16 19.77
N ARG A 24 14.70 -9.31 18.45
CA ARG A 24 14.00 -8.48 17.46
C ARG A 24 12.49 -8.77 17.47
N PRO A 25 11.64 -7.79 17.11
CA PRO A 25 10.18 -7.95 17.17
C PRO A 25 9.64 -9.18 16.41
N LEU A 26 10.09 -9.45 15.18
CA LEU A 26 9.67 -10.63 14.43
C LEU A 26 10.01 -11.94 15.14
N LYS A 27 11.19 -12.06 15.76
CA LYS A 27 11.56 -13.25 16.54
C LYS A 27 10.60 -13.47 17.72
N ARG A 28 10.25 -12.40 18.42
CA ARG A 28 9.26 -12.45 19.51
C ARG A 28 7.89 -12.89 19.00
N LEU A 29 7.43 -12.33 17.88
CA LEU A 29 6.15 -12.70 17.27
C LEU A 29 6.14 -14.16 16.78
N SER A 30 7.28 -14.65 16.30
CA SER A 30 7.47 -16.05 15.89
C SER A 30 7.27 -17.00 17.07
N GLU A 31 7.91 -16.72 18.22
CA GLU A 31 7.78 -17.52 19.44
C GLU A 31 6.37 -17.50 20.03
N LEU A 32 5.61 -16.43 19.77
CA LEU A 32 4.19 -16.32 20.15
C LEU A 32 3.25 -17.00 19.14
N GLY A 33 3.76 -17.58 18.06
CA GLY A 33 2.96 -18.24 17.02
C GLY A 33 2.21 -17.28 16.09
N LEU A 34 2.58 -16.00 16.06
CA LEU A 34 1.88 -14.96 15.30
C LEU A 34 2.38 -14.81 13.86
N LEU A 35 3.58 -15.32 13.53
CA LEU A 35 4.06 -15.36 12.15
C LEU A 35 3.38 -16.49 11.38
N ASN A 36 2.27 -16.15 10.71
CA ASN A 36 1.53 -17.05 9.84
C ASN A 36 0.77 -16.26 8.76
N SER A 37 0.05 -16.97 7.89
CA SER A 37 -0.68 -16.37 6.76
C SER A 37 -1.88 -15.49 7.13
N ARG A 38 -2.11 -15.21 8.42
CA ARG A 38 -3.11 -14.25 8.88
C ARG A 38 -2.47 -12.90 9.24
N LEU A 39 -1.15 -12.82 9.36
CA LEU A 39 -0.45 -11.59 9.72
C LEU A 39 -0.21 -10.71 8.50
N ILE A 40 -0.58 -9.44 8.63
CA ILE A 40 -0.24 -8.33 7.76
C ILE A 40 0.73 -7.44 8.55
N ALA A 41 2.02 -7.58 8.23
CA ALA A 41 3.10 -6.83 8.84
C ALA A 41 3.34 -5.54 8.06
N VAL A 42 3.07 -4.40 8.67
CA VAL A 42 3.13 -3.08 8.03
C VAL A 42 4.53 -2.49 8.19
N HIS A 43 4.99 -1.79 7.16
CA HIS A 43 6.29 -1.10 7.03
C HIS A 43 7.45 -2.02 6.70
N MET A 44 7.93 -2.80 7.66
CA MET A 44 8.99 -3.79 7.46
C MET A 44 10.27 -3.20 6.81
N THR A 45 10.71 -2.03 7.27
CA THR A 45 11.88 -1.32 6.74
C THR A 45 13.20 -1.90 7.26
N GLN A 46 13.19 -2.48 8.45
CA GLN A 46 14.39 -2.95 9.15
C GLN A 46 14.70 -4.44 8.95
N LEU A 47 14.27 -5.03 7.83
CA LEU A 47 14.36 -6.48 7.60
C LEU A 47 15.79 -6.99 7.39
N GLU A 48 16.12 -8.10 8.08
CA GLU A 48 17.34 -8.87 7.82
C GLU A 48 17.08 -10.09 6.92
N GLN A 49 18.13 -10.60 6.27
CA GLN A 49 17.97 -11.68 5.27
C GLN A 49 17.34 -12.96 5.85
N TYR A 50 17.69 -13.36 7.08
CA TYR A 50 17.09 -14.54 7.70
C TYR A 50 15.61 -14.34 8.04
N GLU A 51 15.19 -13.10 8.29
CA GLU A 51 13.79 -12.77 8.58
C GLU A 51 12.96 -12.88 7.31
N ILE A 52 13.51 -12.47 6.16
CA ILE A 52 12.88 -12.68 4.85
C ILE A 52 12.65 -14.19 4.60
N GLU A 53 13.62 -15.05 4.91
CA GLU A 53 13.44 -16.51 4.79
C GLU A 53 12.37 -17.05 5.75
N GLU A 54 12.23 -16.48 6.95
CA GLU A 54 11.17 -16.83 7.90
C GLU A 54 9.79 -16.39 7.41
N LEU A 55 9.66 -15.16 6.90
CA LEU A 55 8.42 -14.63 6.33
C LEU A 55 7.95 -15.49 5.15
N LYS A 56 8.88 -15.94 4.29
CA LYS A 56 8.59 -16.85 3.18
C LYS A 56 7.98 -18.17 3.66
N LYS A 57 8.53 -18.77 4.72
CA LYS A 57 8.03 -20.03 5.29
C LYS A 57 6.65 -19.86 5.94
N THR A 58 6.46 -18.75 6.63
CA THR A 58 5.25 -18.46 7.42
C THR A 58 4.13 -17.83 6.61
N LYS A 59 4.41 -17.42 5.36
CA LYS A 59 3.44 -16.82 4.42
C LYS A 59 2.80 -15.53 4.94
N VAL A 60 3.54 -14.78 5.75
CA VAL A 60 3.14 -13.45 6.23
C VAL A 60 2.97 -12.51 5.03
N HIS A 61 2.01 -11.60 5.13
CA HIS A 61 1.81 -10.51 4.19
C HIS A 61 2.56 -9.27 4.65
N VAL A 62 3.16 -8.53 3.72
CA VAL A 62 3.81 -7.23 4.01
C VAL A 62 2.98 -6.10 3.40
N ALA A 63 2.65 -5.09 4.19
CA ALA A 63 2.04 -3.85 3.72
C ALA A 63 3.09 -2.74 3.66
N HIS A 64 3.47 -2.35 2.45
CA HIS A 64 4.48 -1.35 2.18
C HIS A 64 3.83 0.04 2.05
N CYS A 65 4.31 1.00 2.85
CA CYS A 65 3.86 2.39 2.85
C CYS A 65 5.03 3.33 2.50
N PRO A 66 5.47 3.39 1.23
CA PRO A 66 6.72 4.03 0.87
C PRO A 66 6.78 5.51 1.25
N GLU A 67 5.73 6.29 0.97
CA GLU A 67 5.78 7.75 1.23
C GLU A 67 5.82 8.06 2.72
N SER A 68 5.06 7.33 3.54
CA SER A 68 5.13 7.46 5.01
C SER A 68 6.53 7.13 5.54
N ASN A 69 7.11 6.02 5.09
CA ASN A 69 8.46 5.62 5.50
C ASN A 69 9.53 6.64 5.09
N LEU A 70 9.40 7.24 3.91
CA LEU A 70 10.30 8.31 3.46
C LEU A 70 10.10 9.59 4.28
N LYS A 71 8.85 10.02 4.50
CA LYS A 71 8.51 11.25 5.21
C LYS A 71 8.94 11.23 6.68
N LEU A 72 8.84 10.07 7.33
CA LEU A 72 9.23 9.88 8.73
C LEU A 72 10.68 9.43 8.90
N ALA A 73 11.43 9.27 7.81
CA ALA A 73 12.79 8.71 7.81
C ALA A 73 12.88 7.33 8.49
N SER A 74 11.81 6.53 8.40
CA SER A 74 11.70 5.19 9.00
C SER A 74 12.63 4.18 8.33
N GLY A 75 12.94 4.37 7.04
CA GLY A 75 13.87 3.54 6.27
C GLY A 75 13.26 3.01 4.97
N PHE A 76 13.85 1.95 4.43
CA PHE A 76 13.50 1.42 3.11
C PHE A 76 13.12 -0.06 3.19
N CYS A 77 11.82 -0.36 3.00
CA CYS A 77 11.37 -1.75 2.88
C CYS A 77 12.00 -2.41 1.63
N PRO A 78 12.63 -3.60 1.75
CA PRO A 78 13.33 -4.25 0.65
C PRO A 78 12.36 -5.00 -0.29
N VAL A 79 11.40 -4.29 -0.88
CA VAL A 79 10.31 -4.84 -1.71
C VAL A 79 10.82 -5.76 -2.81
N GLY A 80 11.90 -5.38 -3.52
CA GLY A 80 12.49 -6.23 -4.57
C GLY A 80 12.91 -7.60 -4.06
N LYS A 81 13.57 -7.66 -2.89
CA LYS A 81 13.97 -8.94 -2.26
C LYS A 81 12.76 -9.75 -1.79
N LEU A 82 11.76 -9.09 -1.20
CA LEU A 82 10.53 -9.72 -0.76
C LEU A 82 9.77 -10.35 -1.94
N HIS A 83 9.68 -9.62 -3.05
CA HIS A 83 9.03 -10.07 -4.27
C HIS A 83 9.74 -11.30 -4.87
N MET A 84 11.06 -11.25 -5.03
CA MET A 84 11.87 -12.39 -5.52
C MET A 84 11.75 -13.61 -4.59
N SER A 85 11.49 -13.39 -3.30
CA SER A 85 11.27 -14.45 -2.32
C SER A 85 9.84 -15.01 -2.31
N ASN A 86 8.98 -14.55 -3.23
CA ASN A 86 7.56 -14.91 -3.34
C ASN A 86 6.74 -14.56 -2.08
N ILE A 87 7.12 -13.50 -1.37
CA ILE A 87 6.37 -12.93 -0.25
C ILE A 87 5.31 -11.98 -0.81
N ASN A 88 4.09 -12.06 -0.28
CA ASN A 88 3.00 -11.20 -0.76
C ASN A 88 3.15 -9.79 -0.17
N VAL A 89 3.59 -8.85 -1.01
CA VAL A 89 3.66 -7.43 -0.68
C VAL A 89 2.47 -6.69 -1.27
N CYS A 90 1.73 -5.95 -0.46
CA CYS A 90 0.71 -4.99 -0.88
C CYS A 90 1.11 -3.55 -0.52
N ILE A 91 0.38 -2.56 -1.03
CA ILE A 91 0.66 -1.14 -0.82
C ILE A 91 -0.41 -0.52 0.08
N GLY A 92 0.00 0.38 0.97
CA GLY A 92 -0.88 1.25 1.74
C GLY A 92 -0.32 2.66 1.80
N THR A 93 -1.18 3.65 2.09
CA THR A 93 -0.78 5.07 2.18
C THR A 93 -0.33 5.49 3.57
N ASP A 94 -0.61 4.66 4.57
CA ASP A 94 -0.65 5.08 5.98
C ASP A 94 -1.65 6.24 6.20
N GLY A 95 -1.56 6.94 7.33
CA GLY A 95 -2.41 8.07 7.69
C GLY A 95 -2.01 9.39 7.01
N ALA A 96 -3.00 10.27 6.83
CA ALA A 96 -2.81 11.59 6.22
C ALA A 96 -1.94 12.58 7.03
N ALA A 97 -1.49 12.21 8.23
CA ALA A 97 -0.52 13.00 9.01
C ALA A 97 0.94 12.63 8.69
N SER A 98 1.17 11.44 8.14
CA SER A 98 2.48 10.90 7.78
C SER A 98 2.65 10.69 6.26
N ASN A 99 1.65 11.02 5.43
CA ASN A 99 1.77 10.96 3.97
C ASN A 99 1.96 12.35 3.29
N ASN A 100 0.97 13.19 3.01
CA ASN A 100 -0.23 13.58 3.75
C ASN A 100 -1.52 13.59 2.89
N ASP A 101 -1.61 12.70 1.90
CA ASP A 101 -2.87 12.42 1.22
C ASP A 101 -3.17 10.90 1.20
N LEU A 102 -4.21 10.48 0.48
CA LEU A 102 -4.60 9.08 0.35
C LEU A 102 -4.58 8.64 -1.13
N ASP A 103 -3.56 9.05 -1.88
CA ASP A 103 -3.36 8.71 -3.29
C ASP A 103 -2.70 7.35 -3.49
N MET A 104 -3.51 6.33 -3.80
CA MET A 104 -2.98 5.00 -4.14
C MET A 104 -2.23 4.96 -5.49
N LEU A 105 -2.50 5.85 -6.45
CA LEU A 105 -1.72 5.90 -7.70
C LEU A 105 -0.35 6.54 -7.42
N GLY A 106 -0.32 7.58 -6.59
CA GLY A 106 0.91 8.21 -6.07
C GLY A 106 1.79 7.19 -5.34
N GLU A 107 1.23 6.53 -4.31
CA GLU A 107 1.96 5.51 -3.54
C GLU A 107 2.42 4.32 -4.41
N MET A 108 1.61 3.90 -5.38
CA MET A 108 2.01 2.86 -6.33
C MET A 108 3.20 3.30 -7.19
N ARG A 109 3.21 4.55 -7.68
CA ARG A 109 4.32 5.11 -8.43
C ARG A 109 5.58 5.19 -7.57
N THR A 110 5.46 5.75 -6.36
CA THR A 110 6.57 5.86 -5.40
C THR A 110 7.13 4.48 -5.07
N SER A 111 6.28 3.49 -4.79
CA SER A 111 6.70 2.10 -4.59
C SER A 111 7.47 1.55 -5.78
N ALA A 112 6.97 1.74 -7.01
CA ALA A 112 7.54 1.18 -8.22
C ALA A 112 8.95 1.75 -8.52
N ILE A 113 9.16 3.05 -8.31
CA ILE A 113 10.46 3.71 -8.55
C ILE A 113 11.43 3.47 -7.40
N LEU A 114 10.96 3.56 -6.15
CA LEU A 114 11.79 3.40 -4.96
C LEU A 114 12.34 1.98 -4.86
N SER A 115 11.51 0.97 -5.15
CA SER A 115 11.93 -0.44 -5.13
C SER A 115 13.12 -0.69 -6.05
N LYS A 116 13.14 -0.05 -7.24
CA LYS A 116 14.26 -0.15 -8.19
C LYS A 116 15.54 0.45 -7.63
N GLY A 117 15.46 1.64 -7.05
CA GLY A 117 16.59 2.31 -6.43
C GLY A 117 17.16 1.54 -5.24
N VAL A 118 16.30 1.06 -4.34
CA VAL A 118 16.68 0.27 -3.16
C VAL A 118 17.32 -1.06 -3.55
N ALA A 119 16.80 -1.72 -4.59
CA ALA A 119 17.36 -2.98 -5.08
C ALA A 119 18.61 -2.80 -5.98
N ASN A 120 18.90 -1.58 -6.42
CA ASN A 120 19.85 -1.29 -7.50
C ASN A 120 19.58 -2.15 -8.75
N ASP A 121 18.30 -2.30 -9.11
CA ASP A 121 17.82 -3.14 -10.21
C ASP A 121 16.58 -2.51 -10.84
N CYS A 122 16.67 -2.13 -12.12
CA CYS A 122 15.58 -1.49 -12.83
C CYS A 122 14.40 -2.44 -13.17
N THR A 123 14.55 -3.75 -12.97
CA THR A 123 13.57 -4.76 -13.36
C THR A 123 12.69 -5.27 -12.21
N CYS A 124 13.04 -5.01 -10.95
CA CYS A 124 12.47 -5.70 -9.78
C CYS A 124 11.02 -5.31 -9.38
N SER A 125 10.45 -4.28 -10.00
CA SER A 125 9.06 -3.82 -9.74
C SER A 125 8.50 -3.14 -10.99
N ASP A 126 8.26 -3.93 -12.02
CA ASP A 126 7.63 -3.46 -13.26
C ASP A 126 6.17 -3.00 -13.05
N ALA A 127 5.58 -2.34 -14.05
CA ALA A 127 4.24 -1.78 -13.94
C ALA A 127 3.17 -2.85 -13.61
N HIS A 128 3.30 -4.06 -14.15
CA HIS A 128 2.41 -5.18 -13.85
C HIS A 128 2.49 -5.59 -12.38
N THR A 129 3.70 -5.72 -11.85
CA THR A 129 3.95 -6.07 -10.45
C THR A 129 3.44 -4.99 -9.53
N SER A 130 3.71 -3.72 -9.81
CA SER A 130 3.22 -2.59 -9.02
C SER A 130 1.69 -2.53 -8.99
N LEU A 131 1.01 -2.68 -10.14
CA LEU A 131 -0.45 -2.72 -10.18
C LEU A 131 -1.02 -3.92 -9.40
N LYS A 132 -0.37 -5.08 -9.48
CA LYS A 132 -0.76 -6.28 -8.72
C LYS A 132 -0.57 -6.07 -7.21
N MET A 133 0.47 -5.36 -6.78
CA MET A 133 0.68 -4.98 -5.38
C MET A 133 -0.44 -4.06 -4.88
N ALA A 134 -0.86 -3.09 -5.69
CA ALA A 134 -1.94 -2.15 -5.38
C ALA A 134 -3.36 -2.76 -5.46
N THR A 135 -3.52 -3.96 -6.02
CA THR A 135 -4.83 -4.60 -6.23
C THR A 135 -4.89 -6.01 -5.62
N LEU A 136 -4.49 -7.04 -6.37
CA LEU A 136 -4.64 -8.44 -5.99
C LEU A 136 -3.91 -8.80 -4.69
N ASN A 137 -2.72 -8.25 -4.47
CA ASN A 137 -1.95 -8.58 -3.26
C ASN A 137 -2.56 -7.97 -2.01
N GLY A 138 -3.20 -6.80 -2.11
CA GLY A 138 -4.01 -6.23 -1.03
C GLY A 138 -5.22 -7.11 -0.72
N ALA A 139 -5.94 -7.56 -1.75
CA ALA A 139 -7.04 -8.51 -1.59
C ALA A 139 -6.58 -9.83 -0.94
N ARG A 140 -5.38 -10.32 -1.27
CA ARG A 140 -4.78 -11.51 -0.62
C ARG A 140 -4.49 -11.27 0.85
N ALA A 141 -3.84 -10.16 1.19
CA ALA A 141 -3.51 -9.80 2.57
C ALA A 141 -4.76 -9.69 3.44
N LEU A 142 -5.83 -9.09 2.91
CA LEU A 142 -7.11 -8.94 3.60
C LEU A 142 -7.98 -10.22 3.61
N GLY A 143 -7.54 -11.30 2.95
CA GLY A 143 -8.31 -12.54 2.84
C GLY A 143 -9.52 -12.46 1.90
N LEU A 144 -9.58 -11.46 1.02
CA LEU A 144 -10.67 -11.17 0.08
C LEU A 144 -10.33 -11.50 -1.39
N SER A 145 -9.26 -12.26 -1.62
CA SER A 145 -8.77 -12.55 -2.97
C SER A 145 -9.67 -13.46 -3.80
N LYS A 146 -10.70 -14.10 -3.20
CA LYS A 146 -11.71 -14.85 -3.95
C LYS A 146 -12.82 -13.94 -4.47
N GLU A 147 -13.01 -12.78 -3.84
CA GLU A 147 -14.09 -11.83 -4.05
C GLU A 147 -13.65 -10.65 -4.92
N ILE A 148 -12.44 -10.10 -4.69
CA ILE A 148 -11.98 -8.85 -5.31
C ILE A 148 -10.53 -8.93 -5.82
N GLY A 149 -9.99 -7.81 -6.31
CA GLY A 149 -8.57 -7.64 -6.68
C GLY A 149 -8.17 -8.16 -8.06
N SER A 150 -9.12 -8.67 -8.86
CA SER A 150 -8.89 -9.02 -10.27
C SER A 150 -10.19 -9.10 -11.04
N LEU A 151 -10.20 -8.71 -12.31
CA LEU A 151 -11.35 -8.83 -13.19
C LEU A 151 -11.47 -10.28 -13.70
N LYS A 152 -12.12 -11.15 -12.92
CA LYS A 152 -12.43 -12.53 -13.29
C LYS A 152 -13.91 -12.82 -13.07
N LYS A 153 -14.52 -13.62 -13.93
CA LYS A 153 -15.92 -14.05 -13.78
C LYS A 153 -16.14 -14.66 -12.38
N GLY A 154 -17.22 -14.25 -11.72
CA GLY A 154 -17.59 -14.69 -10.37
C GLY A 154 -17.08 -13.80 -9.23
N LYS A 155 -16.17 -12.85 -9.50
CA LYS A 155 -15.75 -11.83 -8.54
C LYS A 155 -16.71 -10.63 -8.51
N GLN A 156 -16.65 -9.86 -7.43
CA GLN A 156 -17.34 -8.58 -7.30
C GLN A 156 -16.84 -7.59 -8.36
N ALA A 157 -17.75 -6.75 -8.85
CA ALA A 157 -17.43 -5.69 -9.79
C ALA A 157 -16.88 -4.45 -9.05
N ASP A 158 -15.68 -4.62 -8.50
CA ASP A 158 -14.85 -3.56 -7.92
C ASP A 158 -13.90 -3.05 -9.01
N ILE A 159 -14.25 -1.91 -9.60
CA ILE A 159 -13.66 -1.44 -10.87
C ILE A 159 -13.35 0.05 -10.78
N VAL A 160 -12.19 0.44 -11.31
CA VAL A 160 -11.79 1.84 -11.50
C VAL A 160 -11.56 2.06 -12.99
N ALA A 161 -12.11 3.15 -13.53
CA ALA A 161 -11.83 3.61 -14.88
C ALA A 161 -10.94 4.85 -14.83
N ILE A 162 -9.83 4.83 -15.58
CA ILE A 162 -8.84 5.91 -15.66
C ILE A 162 -8.85 6.44 -17.10
N ASP A 163 -9.05 7.75 -17.25
CA ASP A 163 -9.02 8.43 -18.55
C ASP A 163 -7.58 8.77 -18.95
N LEU A 164 -7.01 7.97 -19.87
CA LEU A 164 -5.65 8.16 -20.38
C LEU A 164 -5.59 9.05 -21.62
N ASN A 165 -6.71 9.60 -22.09
CA ASN A 165 -6.74 10.49 -23.25
C ASN A 165 -6.56 11.96 -22.83
N GLN A 166 -5.53 12.22 -22.04
CA GLN A 166 -5.16 13.53 -21.49
C GLN A 166 -3.71 13.84 -21.87
N ILE A 167 -3.34 15.12 -21.89
CA ILE A 167 -2.02 15.57 -22.37
C ILE A 167 -0.86 14.94 -21.57
N GLU A 168 -1.08 14.61 -20.30
CA GLU A 168 -0.11 13.98 -19.42
C GLU A 168 0.13 12.49 -19.73
N THR A 169 -0.79 11.85 -20.46
CA THR A 169 -0.78 10.39 -20.70
C THR A 169 -0.82 9.99 -22.17
N ILE A 170 -0.62 10.94 -23.08
CA ILE A 170 -0.42 10.70 -24.52
C ILE A 170 1.01 11.07 -24.93
N PRO A 171 1.61 10.39 -25.93
CA PRO A 171 1.09 9.22 -26.66
C PRO A 171 1.03 7.95 -25.79
N LEU A 172 0.05 7.09 -26.07
CA LEU A 172 -0.21 5.87 -25.30
C LEU A 172 0.41 4.64 -25.98
N TYR A 173 1.61 4.24 -25.56
CA TYR A 173 2.28 3.04 -26.07
C TYR A 173 1.93 1.78 -25.27
N GLU A 174 1.97 1.87 -23.94
CA GLU A 174 1.69 0.76 -23.04
C GLU A 174 0.84 1.28 -21.86
N PRO A 175 -0.46 0.92 -21.79
CA PRO A 175 -1.37 1.48 -20.81
C PRO A 175 -0.99 1.26 -19.34
N LEU A 176 -0.39 0.13 -18.98
CA LEU A 176 -0.04 -0.14 -17.58
C LEU A 176 1.12 0.72 -17.10
N SER A 177 2.14 0.87 -17.95
CA SER A 177 3.24 1.81 -17.76
C SER A 177 2.71 3.22 -17.60
N GLN A 178 1.75 3.63 -18.45
CA GLN A 178 1.12 4.94 -18.33
C GLN A 178 0.37 5.12 -17.00
N ILE A 179 -0.38 4.11 -16.56
CA ILE A 179 -1.10 4.12 -15.28
C ILE A 179 -0.13 4.23 -14.08
N VAL A 180 0.97 3.50 -14.10
CA VAL A 180 1.89 3.45 -12.95
C VAL A 180 2.83 4.66 -12.92
N TYR A 181 3.38 5.07 -14.06
CA TYR A 181 4.46 6.04 -14.11
C TYR A 181 4.04 7.45 -14.52
N ALA A 182 2.85 7.64 -15.12
CA ALA A 182 2.41 8.95 -15.62
C ALA A 182 1.07 9.42 -15.06
N ALA A 183 0.06 8.55 -14.98
CA ALA A 183 -1.32 8.93 -14.67
C ALA A 183 -1.51 9.50 -13.26
N ASP A 184 -2.29 10.57 -13.14
CA ASP A 184 -2.67 11.22 -11.88
C ASP A 184 -4.03 10.72 -11.38
N ARG A 185 -4.26 10.67 -10.05
CA ARG A 185 -5.57 10.28 -9.47
C ARG A 185 -6.76 11.07 -9.98
N ARG A 186 -6.56 12.31 -10.43
CA ARG A 186 -7.58 13.16 -11.04
C ARG A 186 -8.10 12.57 -12.35
N GLN A 187 -7.35 11.71 -13.02
CA GLN A 187 -7.78 11.02 -14.23
C GLN A 187 -8.75 9.85 -13.95
N ILE A 188 -9.02 9.50 -12.69
CA ILE A 188 -10.05 8.52 -12.34
C ILE A 188 -11.43 9.10 -12.65
N SER A 189 -12.08 8.56 -13.68
CA SER A 189 -13.37 9.05 -14.16
C SER A 189 -14.55 8.41 -13.43
N ASN A 190 -14.47 7.09 -13.17
CA ASN A 190 -15.56 6.31 -12.61
C ASN A 190 -15.04 5.22 -11.66
N VAL A 191 -15.83 4.92 -10.64
CA VAL A 191 -15.53 3.88 -9.63
C VAL A 191 -16.79 3.09 -9.32
N TRP A 192 -16.66 1.77 -9.26
CA TRP A 192 -17.70 0.84 -8.84
C TRP A 192 -17.19 -0.05 -7.71
N VAL A 193 -18.08 -0.35 -6.76
CA VAL A 193 -17.85 -1.34 -5.69
C VAL A 193 -19.06 -2.26 -5.66
N ALA A 194 -18.83 -3.57 -5.77
CA ALA A 194 -19.88 -4.58 -5.94
C ALA A 194 -20.89 -4.21 -7.06
N GLY A 195 -20.41 -3.59 -8.14
CA GLY A 195 -21.23 -3.13 -9.26
C GLY A 195 -22.03 -1.85 -9.01
N LYS A 196 -22.04 -1.31 -7.78
CA LYS A 196 -22.63 -0.01 -7.47
C LYS A 196 -21.65 1.09 -7.83
N ARG A 197 -22.05 1.99 -8.73
CA ARG A 197 -21.22 3.15 -9.10
C ARG A 197 -21.17 4.13 -7.94
N LEU A 198 -19.96 4.41 -7.43
CA LEU A 198 -19.70 5.34 -6.32
C LEU A 198 -19.14 6.69 -6.82
N LEU A 199 -18.44 6.68 -7.95
CA LEU A 199 -17.97 7.87 -8.66
C LEU A 199 -18.46 7.83 -10.11
N LYS A 200 -19.07 8.92 -10.59
CA LYS A 200 -19.53 9.07 -11.97
C LYS A 200 -18.98 10.37 -12.54
N ASP A 201 -18.21 10.29 -13.63
CA ASP A 201 -17.64 11.46 -14.30
C ASP A 201 -16.97 12.43 -13.31
N ARG A 202 -16.16 11.84 -12.40
CA ARG A 202 -15.46 12.51 -11.29
C ARG A 202 -16.35 13.11 -10.18
N LYS A 203 -17.66 12.85 -10.20
CA LYS A 203 -18.59 13.30 -9.16
C LYS A 203 -18.95 12.16 -8.22
N LEU A 204 -18.85 12.41 -6.91
CA LEU A 204 -19.26 11.48 -5.87
C LEU A 204 -20.79 11.28 -5.95
N THR A 205 -21.23 10.03 -5.84
CA THR A 205 -22.67 9.69 -5.97
C THR A 205 -23.34 9.38 -4.63
N THR A 206 -22.56 9.15 -3.58
CA THR A 206 -23.06 8.75 -2.24
C THR A 206 -22.62 9.70 -1.12
N LEU A 207 -21.77 10.68 -1.43
CA LEU A 207 -21.25 11.66 -0.48
C LEU A 207 -21.46 13.06 -1.07
N LYS A 208 -21.78 14.02 -0.20
CA LYS A 208 -21.93 15.43 -0.60
C LYS A 208 -20.62 16.15 -0.34
N TYR A 209 -20.01 16.66 -1.42
CA TYR A 209 -18.69 17.28 -1.36
C TYR A 209 -18.64 18.50 -0.43
N ASP A 210 -19.67 19.37 -0.48
CA ASP A 210 -19.69 20.59 0.32
C ASP A 210 -19.81 20.30 1.82
N GLU A 211 -20.62 19.30 2.21
CA GLU A 211 -20.73 18.87 3.62
C GLU A 211 -19.39 18.34 4.16
N LEU A 212 -18.61 17.64 3.33
CA LEU A 212 -17.26 17.19 3.72
C LEU A 212 -16.33 18.38 3.97
N ILE A 213 -16.32 19.37 3.07
CA ILE A 213 -15.48 20.57 3.20
C ILE A 213 -15.84 21.38 4.44
N GLU A 214 -17.13 21.56 4.71
CA GLU A 214 -17.62 22.26 5.89
C GLU A 214 -17.19 21.55 7.17
N ASN A 215 -17.37 20.22 7.24
CA ASN A 215 -16.98 19.43 8.39
C ASN A 215 -15.45 19.46 8.62
N THR A 216 -14.64 19.41 7.56
CA THR A 216 -13.18 19.53 7.68
C THR A 216 -12.78 20.90 8.27
N LYS A 217 -13.38 22.00 7.79
CA LYS A 217 -13.13 23.35 8.35
C LYS A 217 -13.58 23.49 9.80
N LEU A 218 -14.65 22.79 10.20
CA LEU A 218 -15.08 22.74 11.60
C LEU A 218 -14.01 22.09 12.48
N TRP A 219 -13.47 20.94 12.06
CA TRP A 219 -12.42 20.23 12.78
C TRP A 219 -11.10 21.01 12.81
N GLU A 220 -10.72 21.65 11.71
CA GLU A 220 -9.57 22.54 11.64
C GLU A 220 -9.63 23.62 12.74
N LYS A 221 -10.77 24.32 12.86
CA LYS A 221 -10.98 25.33 13.93
C LYS A 221 -10.86 24.73 15.33
N LYS A 222 -11.46 23.56 15.57
CA LYS A 222 -11.42 22.90 16.89
C LYS A 222 -10.02 22.45 17.28
N ILE A 223 -9.26 21.90 16.34
CA ILE A 223 -7.88 21.44 16.56
C ILE A 223 -6.98 22.65 16.84
N ASN A 224 -7.10 23.72 16.04
CA ASN A 224 -6.28 24.92 16.20
C ASN A 224 -6.60 25.70 17.48
N ASN A 225 -7.85 25.68 17.96
CA ASN A 225 -8.23 26.37 19.20
C ASN A 225 -7.89 25.58 20.47
N ASN A 226 -7.55 24.30 20.34
CA ASN A 226 -7.13 23.42 21.45
C ASN A 226 -5.60 23.20 21.49
N ALA A 227 -4.85 23.86 20.59
CA ALA A 227 -3.39 23.87 20.52
C ALA A 227 -2.85 25.16 21.12
#